data_AF-A0A7V0KTE2-F1
#
_entry.id   AF-A0A7V0KTE2-F1
#
_cell.length_a   1.000
_cell.length_b   1.000
_cell.length_c   1.000
_cell.angle_alpha   90.00
_cell.angle_beta   90.00
_cell.angle_gamma   90.00
#
_symmetry.space_group_name_H-M   'P 1'
#
loop_
_entity.id
_entity.type
_entity.pdbx_description
1 polymer ?
#
loop_
_entity_poly.entity_id
_entity_poly.type
_entity_poly.pdbx_seq_one_letter_code
_entity_poly.pdbx_strand_id
1 'polypeptide(L)' 'PGSAAGLSCTVEVKLIPGGEVTGVKIAKGSGDPVFDRAVETAVRKASPLPMPSDPSLFDRFRDLTFGFKPVRQGGAS' A
#
# COMPACT_ATOMS: atom_id res chain seq x y z
N PRO A 1 9.00 23.01 -5.53
CA PRO A 1 7.89 22.42 -6.33
C PRO A 1 7.90 20.90 -6.15
N GLY A 2 6.75 20.29 -5.89
CA GLY A 2 6.63 18.87 -5.55
C GLY A 2 5.96 18.63 -4.20
N SER A 3 4.85 19.32 -3.91
CA SER A 3 4.07 19.03 -2.72
C SER A 3 3.14 17.87 -3.04
N ALA A 4 3.50 16.64 -2.64
CA ALA A 4 2.57 15.50 -2.55
C ALA A 4 1.45 15.72 -1.50
N ALA A 5 1.26 16.96 -1.04
CA ALA A 5 0.30 17.34 -0.03
C ALA A 5 -1.12 17.19 -0.62
N GLY A 6 -1.83 16.15 -0.16
CA GLY A 6 -3.20 15.88 -0.57
C GLY A 6 -3.35 14.76 -1.61
N LEU A 7 -2.26 14.17 -2.11
CA LEU A 7 -2.35 12.99 -2.98
C LEU A 7 -2.84 11.79 -2.16
N SER A 8 -3.85 11.09 -2.65
CA SER A 8 -4.30 9.83 -2.06
C SER A 8 -4.72 8.87 -3.14
N CYS A 9 -4.23 7.63 -3.08
CA CYS A 9 -4.67 6.57 -3.98
C CYS A 9 -5.19 5.38 -3.17
N THR A 10 -6.06 4.58 -3.78
CA THR A 10 -6.49 3.30 -3.23
C THR A 10 -5.76 2.20 -3.95
N VAL A 11 -5.17 1.28 -3.18
CA VAL A 11 -4.38 0.17 -3.69
C VAL A 11 -5.04 -1.13 -3.26
N GLU A 12 -5.14 -2.05 -4.20
CA GLU A 12 -5.52 -3.45 -3.99
C GLU A 12 -4.24 -4.30 -4.01
N VAL A 13 -4.08 -5.14 -2.99
CA VAL A 13 -2.89 -5.96 -2.76
C VAL A 13 -3.32 -7.40 -2.55
N LYS A 14 -2.67 -8.30 -3.27
CA LYS A 14 -2.88 -9.75 -3.15
C LYS A 14 -1.73 -10.40 -2.42
N LEU A 15 -2.05 -11.17 -1.40
CA LEU A 15 -1.11 -11.82 -0.50
C LEU A 15 -1.27 -13.34 -0.54
N ILE A 16 -0.16 -14.06 -0.41
CA ILE A 16 -0.14 -15.53 -0.19
C ILE A 16 0.14 -15.84 1.28
N PRO A 17 -0.06 -17.11 1.72
CA PRO A 17 0.29 -17.51 3.08
C PRO A 17 1.74 -17.12 3.39
N GLY A 18 1.96 -16.41 4.50
CA GLY A 18 3.27 -15.86 4.87
C GLY A 18 3.43 -14.34 4.63
N GLY A 19 2.46 -13.68 3.98
CA GLY A 19 2.48 -12.22 3.83
C GLY A 19 3.16 -11.70 2.57
N GLU A 20 3.62 -12.60 1.70
CA GLU A 20 4.25 -12.21 0.45
C GLU A 20 3.27 -11.57 -0.52
N VAL A 21 3.70 -10.46 -1.12
CA VAL A 21 2.91 -9.69 -2.09
C VAL A 21 3.05 -10.30 -3.48
N THR A 22 1.96 -10.87 -3.99
CA THR A 22 1.91 -11.45 -5.35
C THR A 22 1.30 -10.51 -6.37
N GLY A 23 0.47 -9.56 -5.93
CA GLY A 23 -0.18 -8.59 -6.80
C GLY A 23 -0.34 -7.24 -6.13
N VAL A 24 -0.14 -6.18 -6.90
CA VAL A 24 -0.42 -4.80 -6.50
C VAL A 24 -1.10 -4.11 -7.67
N LYS A 25 -2.19 -3.40 -7.39
CA LYS A 25 -2.96 -2.65 -8.39
C LYS A 25 -3.49 -1.36 -7.79
N ILE A 26 -3.41 -0.27 -8.54
CA ILE A 26 -4.11 0.97 -8.19
C ILE A 26 -5.59 0.82 -8.53
N ALA A 27 -6.44 0.73 -7.50
CA ALA A 27 -7.89 0.68 -7.63
C ALA A 27 -8.49 2.08 -7.87
N LYS A 28 -7.89 3.11 -7.28
CA LYS A 28 -8.23 4.52 -7.50
C LYS A 28 -6.96 5.35 -7.48
N GLY A 29 -6.61 5.95 -8.62
CA GLY A 29 -5.42 6.78 -8.73
C GLY A 29 -5.51 8.09 -7.94
N SER A 30 -4.35 8.65 -7.63
CA SER A 30 -4.24 9.95 -6.96
C SER A 30 -4.43 11.15 -7.90
N GLY A 31 -4.46 10.91 -9.21
CA GLY A 31 -4.38 11.94 -10.24
C GLY A 31 -2.94 12.25 -10.69
N ASP A 32 -1.94 11.68 -10.01
CA ASP A 32 -0.52 11.76 -10.39
C ASP A 32 0.03 10.33 -10.66
N PRO A 33 0.35 9.99 -11.91
CA PRO A 33 0.84 8.66 -12.27
C PRO A 33 2.25 8.35 -11.72
N VAL A 34 3.06 9.36 -11.41
CA VAL A 34 4.38 9.19 -10.79
C VAL A 34 4.20 8.80 -9.33
N PHE A 35 3.28 9.48 -8.63
CA PHE A 35 2.91 9.12 -7.26
C PHE A 35 2.33 7.71 -7.20
N ASP A 36 1.37 7.39 -8.07
CA ASP A 36 0.72 6.07 -8.12
C ASP A 36 1.76 4.95 -8.28
N ARG A 37 2.72 5.09 -9.21
CA ARG A 37 3.83 4.14 -9.39
C ARG A 37 4.75 4.03 -8.19
N ALA A 38 5.02 5.15 -7.52
CA ALA A 38 5.83 5.16 -6.31
C ALA A 38 5.15 4.36 -5.18
N VAL A 39 3.83 4.49 -5.05
CA VAL A 39 3.04 3.70 -4.10
C VAL A 39 3.09 2.21 -4.45
N GLU A 40 2.89 1.83 -5.71
CA GLU A 40 2.99 0.42 -6.12
C GLU A 40 4.36 -0.18 -5.78
N THR A 41 5.42 0.58 -6.05
CA THR A 41 6.80 0.17 -5.75
C THR A 41 7.02 0.02 -4.25
N ALA A 42 6.53 0.95 -3.44
CA ALA A 42 6.65 0.91 -1.99
C ALA A 42 5.94 -0.31 -1.39
N VAL A 43 4.72 -0.61 -1.85
CA VAL A 43 3.97 -1.80 -1.41
C VAL A 43 4.72 -3.09 -1.75
N ARG A 44 5.26 -3.21 -2.97
CA ARG A 44 6.06 -4.38 -3.36
C ARG A 44 7.32 -4.53 -2.50
N LYS A 45 7.99 -3.41 -2.18
CA LYS A 45 9.18 -3.40 -1.31
C LYS A 45 8.89 -3.73 0.14
N ALA A 46 7.67 -3.48 0.61
CA ALA A 46 7.25 -3.84 1.95
C ALA A 46 6.94 -5.35 2.11
N SER A 47 7.01 -6.13 1.03
CA SER A 47 6.86 -7.58 1.08
C SER A 47 8.03 -8.24 1.86
N PRO A 48 7.75 -9.21 2.75
CA PRO A 48 6.43 -9.67 3.16
C PRO A 48 5.75 -8.70 4.14
N LEU A 49 4.46 -8.44 3.93
CA LEU A 49 3.67 -7.61 4.84
C LEU A 49 3.41 -8.34 6.16
N PRO A 50 3.30 -7.60 7.28
CA PRO A 50 2.99 -8.21 8.58
C PRO A 50 1.62 -8.90 8.52
N MET A 51 1.63 -10.22 8.73
CA MET A 51 0.42 -11.04 8.82
C MET A 51 -0.10 -11.08 10.26
N PRO A 52 -1.42 -11.21 10.46
CA PRO A 52 -1.97 -11.49 11.78
C PRO A 52 -1.42 -12.81 12.30
N SER A 53 -1.12 -12.88 13.61
CA SER A 53 -0.69 -14.13 14.26
C SER A 53 -1.76 -15.21 14.25
N ASP A 54 -3.03 -14.82 14.06
CA ASP A 54 -4.15 -15.73 13.97
C ASP A 54 -4.36 -16.20 12.51
N PRO A 55 -4.17 -17.50 12.22
CA PRO A 55 -4.25 -18.02 10.85
C PRO A 55 -5.68 -17.98 10.28
N SER A 56 -6.72 -17.93 11.12
CA SER A 56 -8.11 -17.84 10.64
C SER A 56 -8.42 -16.48 9.99
N LEU A 57 -7.61 -15.47 10.29
CA LEU A 57 -7.72 -14.17 9.66
C LEU A 57 -7.10 -14.14 8.26
N PHE A 58 -6.21 -15.07 7.89
CA PHE A 58 -5.51 -15.04 6.61
C PHE A 58 -6.45 -14.94 5.40
N ASP A 59 -7.57 -15.68 5.39
CA ASP A 59 -8.55 -15.61 4.29
C ASP A 59 -9.12 -14.20 4.08
N ARG A 60 -9.16 -13.36 5.13
CA ARG A 60 -9.55 -11.95 5.03
C ARG A 60 -8.44 -11.04 4.53
N PHE A 61 -7.18 -11.44 4.68
CA PHE A 61 -5.99 -10.67 4.29
C PHE A 61 -5.42 -11.07 2.91
N ARG A 62 -5.96 -12.11 2.28
CA ARG A 62 -5.56 -12.53 0.93
C ARG A 62 -5.74 -11.41 -0.10
N ASP A 63 -6.80 -10.63 0.05
CA ASP A 63 -7.12 -9.48 -0.82
C ASP A 63 -7.35 -8.25 0.06
N LEU A 64 -6.33 -7.39 0.16
CA LEU A 64 -6.40 -6.15 0.95
C LEU A 64 -6.62 -4.97 0.03
N THR A 65 -7.57 -4.11 0.41
CA THR A 65 -7.73 -2.79 -0.21
C THR A 65 -7.51 -1.72 0.84
N PHE A 66 -6.53 -0.85 0.64
CA PHE A 66 -6.26 0.26 1.56
C PHE A 66 -5.92 1.55 0.83
N GLY A 67 -6.22 2.68 1.50
CA GLY A 67 -5.89 4.00 1.01
C GLY A 67 -4.47 4.39 1.42
N PHE A 68 -3.63 4.71 0.44
CA PHE A 68 -2.32 5.29 0.68
C PHE A 68 -2.44 6.81 0.72
N LYS A 69 -2.04 7.40 1.83
CA LYS A 69 -1.95 8.85 2.01
C LYS A 69 -0.54 9.18 2.52
N PRO A 70 0.24 10.02 1.81
CA PRO A 70 1.51 10.50 2.31
C PRO A 70 1.21 11.37 3.52
N VAL A 71 1.57 10.90 4.71
CA VAL A 71 1.62 11.75 5.88
C VAL A 71 2.67 12.83 5.62
N ARG A 72 2.36 14.10 5.93
CA ARG A 72 3.43 15.09 6.07
C ARG A 72 4.39 14.53 7.10
N GLN A 73 5.62 14.21 6.70
CA GLN A 73 6.70 14.11 7.68
C GLN A 73 7.07 15.56 8.06
N GLY A 74 6.20 16.18 8.85
CA GLY A 74 6.41 17.49 9.42
C GLY A 74 6.92 17.33 10.85
N GLY A 75 8.25 17.38 11.01
CA GLY A 75 8.92 17.86 12.22
C GLY A 75 9.28 16.85 13.31
N ALA A 76 10.59 16.62 13.44
CA ALA A 76 11.43 16.42 14.65
C ALA A 76 12.57 15.48 14.25
N SER A 77 13.83 15.88 14.14
CA SER A 77 14.58 16.93 14.85
C SER A 77 15.71 17.51 13.99
#